data_AF-A0A134CJ08-F1
#
_entry.id   AF-A0A134CJ08-F1
#
_cell.length_a   1.000
_cell.length_b   1.000
_cell.length_c   1.000
_cell.angle_alpha   90.00
_cell.angle_beta   90.00
_cell.angle_gamma   90.00
#
_symmetry.space_group_name_H-M   'P 1'
#
loop_
_entity.id
_entity.type
_entity.pdbx_description
1 polymer ?
#
loop_
_entity_poly.entity_id
_entity_poly.type
_entity_poly.pdbx_seq_one_letter_code
_entity_poly.pdbx_strand_id
1 'polypeptide(L)' 'MHLGAQELIIILIIVLILFGGKKVSGLGRALGTSLREFKEEVNKPTAETATVKTGDEETTAKKDGET' A
#
# COMPACT_ATOMS: atom_id res chain seq x y z
N MET A 1 1.79 -15.21 28.45
CA MET A 1 0.66 -14.70 27.66
C MET A 1 1.20 -14.38 26.29
N HIS A 2 0.88 -15.21 25.29
CA HIS A 2 1.44 -15.08 23.95
C HIS A 2 0.49 -14.24 23.14
N LEU A 3 0.95 -13.09 22.64
CA LEU A 3 0.26 -12.34 21.60
C LEU A 3 0.22 -13.22 20.34
N GLY A 4 -0.78 -14.09 20.27
CA GLY A 4 -0.99 -14.96 19.14
C GLY A 4 -1.45 -14.18 17.92
N ALA A 5 -1.46 -14.85 16.77
CA ALA A 5 -2.02 -14.28 15.54
C ALA A 5 -3.47 -13.81 15.73
N GLN A 6 -4.23 -14.47 16.62
CA GLN A 6 -5.60 -14.12 16.96
C GLN A 6 -5.70 -12.76 17.67
N GLU A 7 -4.89 -12.52 18.70
CA GLU A 7 -4.89 -11.21 19.38
C GLU A 7 -4.42 -10.09 18.46
N LEU A 8 -3.40 -10.32 17.61
CA LEU A 8 -2.98 -9.32 16.64
C LEU A 8 -4.08 -8.97 15.64
N ILE A 9 -4.88 -9.93 15.19
CA ILE A 9 -6.02 -9.69 14.31
C ILE A 9 -7.09 -8.83 14.98
N ILE A 10 -7.38 -9.08 16.25
CA ILE A 10 -8.36 -8.28 17.01
C ILE A 10 -7.85 -6.83 17.15
N ILE A 11 -6.58 -6.65 17.49
CA ILE A 11 -5.96 -5.32 17.59
C ILE A 11 -5.99 -4.62 16.23
N LEU A 12 -5.68 -5.33 15.14
CA LEU A 12 -5.71 -4.79 13.78
C LEU A 12 -7.10 -4.26 13.42
N ILE A 13 -8.17 -5.01 13.75
CA ILE A 13 -9.55 -4.59 13.51
C ILE A 13 -9.88 -3.31 14.29
N ILE A 14 -9.49 -3.23 15.57
CA ILE A 14 -9.71 -2.03 16.39
C ILE A 14 -9.01 -0.81 15.78
N VAL A 15 -7.74 -0.96 15.38
CA VAL A 15 -6.98 0.10 14.70
C VAL A 15 -7.66 0.51 13.39
N LEU A 16 -8.15 -0.45 12.60
CA LEU A 16 -8.89 -0.18 11.36
C LEU A 16 -10.18 0.61 11.60
N ILE A 17 -10.89 0.38 12.72
CA ILE A 17 -12.10 1.15 13.06
C ILE A 17 -11.73 2.57 13.48
N LEU A 18 -10.68 2.75 14.29
CA LEU A 18 -10.26 4.07 14.79
C LEU A 18 -9.67 4.95 13.68
N PHE A 19 -8.81 4.39 12.84
CA PHE A 19 -8.12 5.13 11.78
C PHE A 19 -8.87 5.09 10.44
N GLY A 20 -9.76 4.12 10.26
CA GLY A 20 -10.43 3.84 8.99
C GLY A 20 -9.51 3.16 7.97
N GLY A 21 -10.10 2.40 7.04
CA GLY A 21 -9.35 1.74 5.96
C GLY A 21 -8.59 2.69 5.03
N LYS A 22 -9.09 3.92 4.84
CA LYS A 22 -8.52 4.91 3.91
C LYS A 22 -7.19 5.50 4.40
N LYS A 23 -7.02 5.71 5.70
CA LYS A 23 -5.74 6.20 6.27
C LYS A 23 -4.68 5.11 6.25
N VAL A 24 -5.05 3.88 6.64
CA VAL A 24 -4.14 2.73 6.64
C VAL A 24 -3.70 2.38 5.22
N SER A 25 -4.60 2.38 4.24
CA SER A 25 -4.24 2.12 2.84
C SER A 25 -3.39 3.24 2.22
N GLY A 26 -3.65 4.51 2.57
CA GLY A 26 -2.81 5.64 2.15
C GLY A 26 -1.38 5.54 2.69
N LEU A 27 -1.22 5.24 3.98
CA LEU A 27 0.09 5.03 4.60
C LEU A 27 0.81 3.80 4.02
N GLY A 28 0.09 2.69 3.82
CA GLY A 28 0.65 1.48 3.22
C GLY A 28 1.11 1.70 1.78
N ARG A 29 0.37 2.46 0.97
CA ARG A 29 0.79 2.84 -0.39
C ARG A 29 2.06 3.69 -0.37
N ALA A 30 2.12 4.72 0.46
CA ALA A 30 3.30 5.59 0.58
C ALA A 30 4.55 4.80 1.02
N LEU A 31 4.42 4.00 2.09
CA LEU A 31 5.50 3.15 2.59
C LEU A 31 5.91 2.08 1.57
N GLY A 32 4.94 1.51 0.86
CA GLY A 32 5.17 0.51 -0.18
C GLY A 32 5.96 1.06 -1.37
N THR A 33 5.62 2.27 -1.84
CA THR A 33 6.38 2.96 -2.89
C THR A 33 7.80 3.26 -2.44
N SER A 34 7.98 3.84 -1.23
CA SER A 34 9.32 4.12 -0.71
C SER A 34 10.16 2.86 -0.50
N LEU A 35 9.56 1.77 -0.01
CA LEU A 35 10.28 0.51 0.18
C LEU A 35 10.62 -0.15 -1.17
N ARG A 36 9.74 -0.01 -2.17
CA ARG A 36 10.00 -0.51 -3.53
C ARG A 36 11.15 0.23 -4.18
N GLU A 37 11.17 1.56 -4.15
CA GLU A 37 12.28 2.37 -4.67
C GLU A 37 13.57 2.08 -3.92
N PHE A 38 13.52 2.00 -2.59
CA PHE A 38 14.67 1.62 -1.76
C PHE A 38 15.21 0.24 -2.15
N LYS A 39 14.32 -0.74 -2.40
CA LYS A 39 14.73 -2.08 -2.79
C LYS A 39 15.26 -2.13 -4.21
N GLU A 40 14.70 -1.37 -5.14
CA GLU A 40 15.20 -1.24 -6.52
C GLU A 40 16.60 -0.62 -6.54
N GLU A 41 16.85 0.43 -5.74
CA GLU A 41 18.16 1.07 -5.63
C GLU A 41 19.20 0.15 -4.97
N VAL A 42 18.84 -0.53 -3.88
CA VAL A 42 19.74 -1.46 -3.18
C VAL A 42 20.06 -2.70 -4.04
N ASN A 43 19.16 -3.10 -4.94
CA ASN A 43 19.36 -4.27 -5.81
C ASN A 43 19.87 -3.89 -7.22
N LYS A 44 20.13 -2.60 -7.52
CA LYS A 44 20.73 -2.20 -8.78
C LYS A 44 22.25 -2.48 -8.73
N PRO A 45 22.77 -3.49 -9.46
CA PRO A 45 24.20 -3.54 -9.72
C PRO A 45 24.58 -2.29 -10.52
N THR A 46 25.73 -1.71 -10.21
CA THR A 46 26.29 -0.47 -10.78
C THR A 46 26.49 -0.55 -12.30
N ALA A 47 25.41 -0.52 -13.07
CA ALA A 47 25.40 -0.35 -14.51
C ALA A 47 23.99 0.08 -14.96
N GLU A 48 23.92 1.33 -15.39
CA GLU A 48 22.90 1.88 -16.29
C GLU A 48 21.58 2.42 -15.72
N THR A 49 21.24 3.57 -16.29
CA THR A 49 20.29 4.60 -15.86
C THR A 49 18.94 4.42 -16.55
N ALA A 50 17.87 4.68 -15.77
CA ALA A 50 16.50 5.04 -16.17
C ALA A 50 15.64 4.06 -16.99
N THR A 51 14.59 3.51 -16.34
CA THR A 51 13.21 3.53 -16.88
C THR A 51 12.21 3.50 -15.71
N VAL A 52 11.66 4.66 -15.33
CA VAL A 52 10.50 4.73 -14.42
C VAL A 52 9.26 4.85 -15.29
N LYS A 53 8.50 3.77 -15.40
CA LYS A 53 7.11 3.81 -15.89
C LYS A 53 6.22 4.14 -14.69
N THR A 54 5.78 5.39 -14.62
CA THR A 54 4.65 5.81 -13.78
C THR A 54 3.39 5.18 -14.36
N GLY A 55 2.76 4.30 -13.58
CA GLY A 55 1.48 3.68 -13.91
C GLY A 55 0.47 3.90 -12.78
N ASP A 56 -0.67 4.43 -13.19
CA ASP A 56 -1.99 4.35 -12.55
C ASP A 56 -2.28 5.18 -11.28
N GLU A 57 -2.67 6.44 -11.51
CA GLU A 57 -3.92 6.95 -10.96
C GLU A 57 -4.93 7.17 -12.10
N GLU A 58 -6.00 6.36 -12.10
CA GLU A 58 -7.42 6.79 -12.16
C GLU A 58 -8.29 5.76 -12.89
N THR A 59 -8.99 4.92 -12.12
CA THR A 59 -10.29 4.38 -12.55
C THR A 59 -11.26 4.60 -11.40
N THR A 60 -11.82 5.80 -11.41
CA THR A 60 -13.07 6.15 -10.72
C THR A 60 -14.21 6.07 -11.73
N ALA A 61 -15.38 5.63 -11.23
CA ALA A 61 -16.72 5.72 -11.82
C ALA A 61 -17.15 4.63 -12.83
N LYS A 62 -17.52 3.46 -12.30
CA LYS A 62 -18.72 2.73 -12.78
C LYS A 62 -19.83 2.91 -11.76
N LYS A 63 -20.81 3.77 -12.04
CA LYS A 63 -22.17 3.63 -11.50
C LYS A 63 -23.20 4.30 -12.42
N ASP A 64 -23.88 3.42 -13.16
CA ASP A 64 -25.30 3.41 -13.53
C ASP A 64 -25.89 4.65 -14.20
N GLY A 65 -26.05 4.54 -15.52
CA GLY A 65 -26.89 5.42 -16.32
C GLY A 65 -27.20 4.78 -17.67
N GLU A 66 -28.03 3.73 -17.68
CA GLU A 66 -28.95 3.39 -18.78
C GLU A 66 -29.91 2.27 -18.31
N THR A 67 -31.14 2.66 -17.96
CA THR A 67 -32.47 2.12 -18.37
C THR A 67 -33.53 2.67 -17.43
#